data_AF-A0A8T7I4Q0-F1
#
_entry.id   AF-A0A8T7I4Q0-F1
#
_cell.length_a   1.000
_cell.length_b   1.000
_cell.length_c   1.000
_cell.angle_alpha   90.00
_cell.angle_beta   90.00
_cell.angle_gamma   90.00
#
_symmetry.space_group_name_H-M   'P 1'
#
loop_
_entity.id
_entity.type
_entity.pdbx_description
1 polymer ?
#
loop_
_entity_poly.entity_id
_entity_poly.type
_entity_poly.pdbx_seq_one_letter_code
_entity_poly.pdbx_strand_id
1 'polypeptide(L)'
;MEHFSAKILFWIVFSLQAITAICTAFFWPDNQLLWLASVFIYIGACLMMFRYGSTVARLKKLYYLFTVIAVYFNWFLFGSLGSLLSYWTEQGLA
;
A
#
# COMPACT_ATOMS: atom_id res chain seq x y z
N MET A 1 -18.32 16.33 12.98
CA MET A 1 -18.32 14.85 12.98
C MET A 1 -17.67 14.23 11.73
N GLU A 2 -17.67 14.91 10.58
CA GLU A 2 -17.08 14.41 9.32
C GLU A 2 -15.56 14.13 9.37
N HIS A 3 -14.80 14.93 10.13
CA HIS A 3 -13.34 14.75 10.25
C HIS A 3 -12.91 13.48 11.00
N PHE A 4 -13.77 12.91 11.85
CA PHE A 4 -13.43 11.70 12.62
C PHE A 4 -13.52 10.46 11.73
N SER A 5 -14.54 10.39 10.86
CA SER A 5 -14.71 9.32 9.87
C SER A 5 -13.55 9.27 8.86
N ALA A 6 -13.09 10.44 8.39
CA ALA A 6 -11.98 10.55 7.43
C ALA A 6 -10.67 9.91 7.94
N LYS A 7 -10.35 10.14 9.21
CA LYS A 7 -9.15 9.60 9.86
C LYS A 7 -9.21 8.08 9.99
N ILE A 8 -10.36 7.56 10.39
CA ILE A 8 -10.57 6.12 10.56
C ILE A 8 -10.50 5.42 9.20
N LEU A 9 -11.18 5.97 8.18
CA LEU A 9 -11.17 5.44 6.83
C LEU A 9 -9.74 5.36 6.26
N PHE A 10 -8.93 6.40 6.47
CA PHE A 10 -7.52 6.42 6.07
C PHE A 10 -6.72 5.27 6.70
N TRP A 11 -6.82 5.09 8.02
CA TRP A 11 -6.10 4.01 8.71
C TRP A 11 -6.59 2.63 8.30
N ILE A 12 -7.89 2.46 8.05
CA ILE A 12 -8.43 1.20 7.53
C ILE A 12 -7.84 0.89 6.16
N VAL A 13 -7.84 1.86 5.25
CA VAL A 13 -7.29 1.68 3.88
C VAL A 13 -5.78 1.45 3.94
N PHE A 14 -5.06 2.12 4.84
CA PHE A 14 -3.63 1.90 5.06
C PHE A 14 -3.33 0.48 5.55
N SER A 15 -4.05 0.02 6.60
CA SER A 15 -3.89 -1.33 7.14
C SER A 15 -4.25 -2.39 6.11
N LEU A 16 -5.32 -2.19 5.34
CA LEU A 16 -5.68 -3.09 4.23
C LEU A 16 -4.57 -3.17 3.19
N GLN A 17 -3.94 -2.05 2.80
CA GLN A 17 -2.81 -2.06 1.87
C GLN A 17 -1.60 -2.82 2.43
N ALA A 18 -1.26 -2.65 3.70
CA ALA A 18 -0.18 -3.39 4.33
C ALA A 18 -0.46 -4.90 4.38
N ILE A 19 -1.70 -5.29 4.71
CA ILE A 19 -2.14 -6.69 4.68
C ILE A 19 -2.08 -7.23 3.25
N THR A 20 -2.57 -6.49 2.26
CA THR A 20 -2.46 -6.89 0.85
C THR A 20 -1.01 -7.11 0.48
N ALA A 21 -0.09 -6.18 0.78
CA ALA A 21 1.33 -6.34 0.48
C ALA A 21 1.93 -7.61 1.11
N ILE A 22 1.60 -7.92 2.37
CA ILE A 22 2.04 -9.14 3.06
C ILE A 22 1.43 -10.39 2.41
N CYS A 23 0.11 -10.43 2.21
CA CYS A 23 -0.55 -11.57 1.57
C CYS A 23 0.02 -11.82 0.16
N THR A 24 0.26 -10.76 -0.60
CA THR A 24 0.82 -10.87 -1.95
C THR A 24 2.24 -11.43 -1.93
N ALA A 25 3.02 -11.13 -0.89
CA ALA A 25 4.35 -11.70 -0.69
C ALA A 25 4.31 -13.22 -0.41
N PHE A 26 3.30 -13.71 0.32
CA PHE A 26 3.15 -15.14 0.63
C PHE A 26 2.68 -15.98 -0.57
N PHE A 27 1.89 -15.42 -1.48
CA PHE A 27 1.40 -16.15 -2.68
C PHE A 27 2.35 -16.09 -3.87
N TRP A 28 3.52 -15.45 -3.71
CA TRP A 28 4.60 -15.47 -4.69
C TRP A 28 5.56 -16.62 -4.39
N PRO A 29 6.04 -17.39 -5.39
CA PRO A 29 5.80 -17.24 -6.83
C PRO A 29 4.63 -18.06 -7.37
N ASP A 30 3.97 -18.88 -6.54
CA ASP A 30 2.99 -19.89 -6.96
C ASP A 30 1.86 -19.35 -7.86
N ASN A 31 1.43 -18.11 -7.65
CA ASN A 31 0.30 -17.54 -8.38
C ASN A 31 0.54 -16.10 -8.87
N GLN A 32 1.32 -15.98 -9.96
CA GLN A 32 1.70 -14.70 -10.57
C GLN A 32 0.51 -13.82 -10.98
N LEU A 33 -0.61 -14.42 -11.41
CA LEU A 33 -1.83 -13.68 -11.76
C LEU A 33 -2.47 -13.03 -10.53
N LEU A 34 -2.52 -13.74 -9.40
CA LEU A 34 -3.01 -13.21 -8.13
C LEU A 34 -2.09 -12.11 -7.60
N TRP A 35 -0.78 -12.27 -7.79
CA TRP A 35 0.21 -11.25 -7.47
C TRP A 35 -0.01 -9.97 -8.29
N LEU A 36 -0.13 -10.10 -9.63
CA LEU A 36 -0.42 -8.97 -10.53
C LEU A 36 -1.75 -8.28 -10.17
N ALA A 37 -2.82 -9.03 -9.91
CA ALA A 37 -4.10 -8.47 -9.51
C ALA A 37 -3.98 -7.66 -8.20
N SER A 38 -3.23 -8.19 -7.23
CA SER A 38 -2.98 -7.51 -5.95
C SER A 38 -2.15 -6.24 -6.13
N VAL A 39 -1.16 -6.24 -7.04
CA VAL A 39 -0.40 -5.03 -7.43
C VAL A 39 -1.36 -3.96 -7.97
N PHE A 40 -2.27 -4.31 -8.87
CA PHE A 40 -3.22 -3.34 -9.43
C PHE A 40 -4.18 -2.78 -8.37
N ILE A 41 -4.71 -3.63 -7.49
CA ILE A 41 -5.56 -3.20 -6.37
C ILE A 41 -4.78 -2.25 -5.45
N TYR A 42 -3.51 -2.56 -5.18
CA TYR A 42 -2.64 -1.76 -4.34
C TYR A 42 -2.36 -0.37 -4.93
N ILE A 43 -2.04 -0.30 -6.22
CA ILE A 43 -1.86 0.97 -6.95
C ILE A 43 -3.15 1.80 -6.90
N GLY A 44 -4.30 1.19 -7.13
CA GLY A 44 -5.60 1.86 -7.05
C GLY A 44 -5.88 2.44 -5.66
N ALA A 45 -5.59 1.68 -4.60
CA ALA A 45 -5.74 2.13 -3.22
C ALA A 45 -4.80 3.29 -2.86
N CYS A 46 -3.54 3.26 -3.35
CA CYS A 46 -2.59 4.36 -3.21
C CYS A 46 -3.09 5.65 -3.89
N LEU A 47 -3.62 5.55 -5.11
CA LEU A 47 -4.16 6.71 -5.84
C LEU A 47 -5.38 7.31 -5.14
N MET A 48 -6.28 6.46 -4.61
CA MET A 48 -7.41 6.92 -3.80
C MET A 48 -6.94 7.65 -2.53
N MET A 49 -5.96 7.10 -1.82
CA MET A 49 -5.36 7.74 -0.63
C MET A 49 -4.71 9.08 -0.96
N PHE A 50 -4.01 9.18 -2.09
CA PHE A 50 -3.40 10.43 -2.53
C PHE A 50 -4.45 11.50 -2.84
N ARG A 51 -5.52 11.13 -3.56
CA ARG A 51 -6.64 12.03 -3.87
C ARG A 51 -7.37 12.48 -2.60
N TYR A 52 -7.58 11.56 -1.65
CA TYR A 52 -8.20 11.85 -0.36
C TYR A 52 -7.31 12.77 0.49
N GLY A 53 -6.02 12.45 0.58
CA GLY A 53 -5.01 13.26 1.26
C GLY A 53 -4.95 14.67 0.70
N SER A 54 -4.93 14.84 -0.63
CA SER A 54 -4.92 16.16 -1.29
C SER A 54 -6.17 16.98 -0.97
N THR A 55 -7.33 16.33 -0.90
CA THR A 55 -8.59 16.97 -0.52
C THR A 55 -8.55 17.46 0.93
N VAL A 56 -8.03 16.63 1.85
CA VAL A 56 -7.87 16.99 3.27
C VAL A 56 -6.73 18.00 3.50
N ALA A 57 -5.72 18.04 2.63
CA ALA A 57 -4.57 18.95 2.70
C ALA A 57 -4.97 20.42 2.72
N ARG A 58 -6.06 20.77 2.03
CA ARG A 58 -6.63 22.12 2.00
C ARG A 58 -7.05 22.60 3.39
N LEU A 59 -7.36 21.67 4.30
CA LEU A 59 -7.80 21.96 5.65
C LEU A 59 -6.69 21.74 6.69
N LYS A 60 -5.82 20.73 6.51
CA LYS A 60 -4.74 20.39 7.47
C LYS A 60 -3.48 19.88 6.76
N LYS A 61 -2.50 20.78 6.54
CA LYS A 61 -1.22 20.47 5.88
C LYS A 61 -0.42 19.33 6.53
N LEU A 62 -0.41 19.25 7.87
CA LEU A 62 0.27 18.17 8.60
C LEU A 62 -0.31 16.78 8.27
N TYR A 63 -1.64 16.69 8.12
CA TYR A 63 -2.29 15.42 7.82
C TYR A 63 -1.92 14.92 6.42
N TYR A 64 -1.84 15.85 5.45
CA TYR A 64 -1.35 15.53 4.11
C TYR A 64 0.09 15.01 4.10
N LEU A 65 0.98 15.63 4.88
CA LEU A 65 2.37 15.18 5.00
C LEU A 65 2.44 13.73 5.51
N PHE A 66 1.66 13.39 6.55
CA PHE A 66 1.57 12.01 7.04
C PHE A 66 1.00 11.05 5.98
N THR A 67 -0.02 11.46 5.24
CA THR A 67 -0.57 10.64 4.14
C THR A 67 0.45 10.35 3.06
N VAL A 68 1.22 11.36 2.63
CA VAL A 68 2.27 11.20 1.61
C VAL A 68 3.36 10.26 2.13
N ILE A 69 3.87 10.48 3.34
CA ILE A 69 4.90 9.61 3.95
C ILE A 69 4.41 8.17 4.05
N ALA A 70 3.18 7.96 4.50
CA ALA A 70 2.59 6.62 4.64
C ALA A 70 2.48 5.91 3.28
N VAL A 71 2.01 6.60 2.24
CA VAL A 71 1.92 6.05 0.87
C VAL A 71 3.33 5.71 0.33
N TYR A 72 4.31 6.59 0.51
CA TYR A 72 5.69 6.33 0.08
C TYR A 72 6.34 5.15 0.81
N PHE A 73 6.16 5.06 2.13
CA PHE A 73 6.65 3.93 2.92
C PHE A 73 6.05 2.61 2.43
N ASN A 74 4.76 2.62 2.13
CA ASN A 74 4.04 1.48 1.58
C ASN A 74 4.62 1.04 0.23
N TRP A 75 4.82 1.98 -0.71
CA TRP A 75 5.48 1.69 -2.00
C TRP A 75 6.88 1.11 -1.82
N PHE A 76 7.67 1.66 -0.89
CA PHE A 76 9.00 1.17 -0.58
C PHE A 76 8.97 -0.24 0.00
N LEU A 77 8.05 -0.52 0.92
CA LEU A 77 7.86 -1.85 1.51
C LEU A 77 7.46 -2.88 0.45
N PHE A 78 6.50 -2.53 -0.42
CA PHE A 78 6.06 -3.41 -1.51
C PHE A 78 7.19 -3.69 -2.51
N GLY A 79 7.92 -2.65 -2.94
CA GLY A 79 9.07 -2.81 -3.84
C GLY A 79 10.21 -3.62 -3.23
N SER A 80 10.51 -3.41 -1.94
CA SER A 80 11.54 -4.15 -1.22
C SER A 80 11.17 -5.62 -1.02
N LEU A 81 9.89 -5.91 -0.67
CA LEU A 81 9.39 -7.28 -0.57
C LEU A 81 9.41 -7.97 -1.94
N GLY A 82 8.97 -7.30 -3.01
CA GLY A 82 9.04 -7.85 -4.37
C GLY A 82 10.48 -8.18 -4.80
N SER A 83 11.43 -7.28 -4.55
CA SER A 83 12.84 -7.50 -4.86
C SER A 83 13.47 -8.61 -4.03
N LEU A 84 13.15 -8.70 -2.73
CA LEU A 84 13.65 -9.75 -1.84
C LEU A 84 13.13 -11.12 -2.28
N LEU A 85 11.84 -11.21 -2.64
CA LEU A 85 11.22 -12.43 -3.11
C LEU A 85 11.81 -12.87 -4.46
N SER A 86 12.02 -11.95 -5.41
CA SER A 86 12.68 -12.26 -6.68
C SER A 86 14.08 -12.85 -6.46
N TYR A 87 14.87 -12.25 -5.56
CA TYR A 87 16.20 -12.76 -5.20
C TYR A 87 16.15 -14.16 -4.57
N TRP A 88 15.19 -14.43 -3.68
CA TRP A 88 15.01 -15.77 -3.08
C TRP A 88 14.59 -16.81 -4.12
N THR A 89 13.71 -16.44 -5.06
CA THR A 89 13.33 -17.31 -6.18
C THR A 89 14.50 -17.62 -7.10
N GLU A 90 15.33 -16.62 -7.43
CA GLU A 90 16.54 -16.81 -8.27
C GLU A 90 17.58 -17.75 -7.63
N GLN A 91 17.61 -17.84 -6.30
CA GLN A 91 18.49 -18.74 -5.57
C GLN A 91 17.93 -20.15 -5.38
N GLY A 92 16.69 -20.43 -5.82
CA GLY A 92 16.03 -21.71 -5.60
C GLY A 92 15.70 -21.99 -4.13
N LEU A 93 15.55 -20.93 -3.33
CA LEU A 93 15.23 -20.98 -1.89
C LEU A 93 13.74 -20.72 -1.61
N ALA A 94 12.95 -20.51 -2.65
CA ALA A 94 11.50 -20.29 -2.61
C ALA A 94 10.74 -21.61 -2.79
#